data_AF-A0A8S4GZI9-F1
#
_entry.id   AF-A0A8S4GZI9-F1
#
_cell.length_a   1.000
_cell.length_b   1.000
_cell.length_c   1.000
_cell.angle_alpha   90.00
_cell.angle_beta   90.00
_cell.angle_gamma   90.00
#
_symmetry.space_group_name_H-M   'P 1'
#
loop_
_entity.id
_entity.type
_entity.pdbx_description
1 polymer ?
#
loop_
_entity_poly.entity_id
_entity_poly.type
_entity_poly.pdbx_seq_one_letter_code
_entity_poly.pdbx_strand_id
1 'polypeptide(L)'
;MLYRSKQRGFLELDLLVGKWAERNLDELPEDELIDMENLLAEENPDLWKWLSSQSPAPQDVLHNRVFKRIKAEVDADLSKHDPATRAARGAEWVRGWEDVKRWRNEGNQ
;
A
#
# COMPACT_ATOMS: atom_id res chain seq x y z
N MET A 1 3.01 -10.67 -14.49
CA MET A 1 2.60 -9.59 -13.57
C MET A 1 1.36 -9.95 -12.74
N LEU A 2 0.28 -10.43 -13.37
CA LEU A 2 -0.97 -10.77 -12.65
C LEU A 2 -0.77 -11.72 -11.46
N TYR A 3 -0.01 -12.81 -11.64
CA TYR A 3 0.31 -13.76 -10.58
C TYR A 3 1.01 -13.09 -9.38
N ARG A 4 2.05 -12.30 -9.65
CA ARG A 4 2.81 -11.55 -8.62
C ARG A 4 1.94 -10.51 -7.90
N SER A 5 0.90 -9.99 -8.56
CA SER A 5 -0.03 -9.02 -7.97
C SER A 5 -1.00 -9.65 -6.96
N LYS A 6 -1.16 -10.99 -6.98
CA LYS A 6 -2.10 -11.75 -6.17
C LYS A 6 -1.45 -12.67 -5.14
N GLN A 7 -0.12 -12.73 -5.10
CA GLN A 7 0.63 -13.63 -4.25
C GLN A 7 1.69 -12.88 -3.46
N ARG A 8 1.27 -11.83 -2.77
CA ARG A 8 2.17 -11.03 -1.94
C ARG A 8 2.19 -11.51 -0.49
N GLY A 9 1.18 -12.26 -0.05
CA GLY A 9 1.06 -12.70 1.35
C GLY A 9 0.36 -11.69 2.26
N PHE A 10 -0.14 -10.60 1.67
CA PHE A 10 -1.07 -9.64 2.29
C PHE A 10 -2.36 -9.66 1.49
N LEU A 11 -3.40 -10.29 2.04
CA LEU A 11 -4.67 -10.46 1.35
C LEU A 11 -5.26 -9.11 0.91
N GLU A 12 -5.09 -8.07 1.70
CA GLU A 12 -5.54 -6.72 1.40
C GLU A 12 -4.86 -6.18 0.13
N LEU A 13 -3.54 -6.33 0.02
CA LEU A 13 -2.80 -5.91 -1.18
C LEU A 13 -3.15 -6.78 -2.39
N ASP A 14 -3.32 -8.08 -2.18
CA ASP A 14 -3.72 -9.01 -3.25
C ASP A 14 -5.10 -8.63 -3.80
N LEU A 15 -6.02 -8.17 -2.95
CA LEU A 15 -7.33 -7.69 -3.37
C LEU A 15 -7.25 -6.32 -4.06
N LEU A 16 -6.46 -5.38 -3.54
CA LEU A 16 -6.36 -4.03 -4.13
C LEU A 16 -5.60 -4.06 -5.46
N VAL A 17 -4.37 -4.55 -5.45
CA VAL A 17 -3.49 -4.57 -6.62
C VAL A 17 -3.89 -5.67 -7.57
N GLY A 18 -4.24 -6.86 -7.07
CA GLY A 18 -4.62 -7.99 -7.91
C GLY A 18 -5.92 -7.74 -8.70
N LYS A 19 -6.98 -7.22 -8.07
CA LYS A 19 -8.23 -6.90 -8.80
C LYS A 19 -8.05 -5.75 -9.77
N TRP A 20 -7.19 -4.78 -9.44
CA TRP A 20 -6.85 -3.73 -10.38
C TRP A 20 -6.11 -4.29 -11.59
N ALA A 21 -5.11 -5.13 -11.35
CA ALA A 21 -4.33 -5.80 -12.39
C ALA A 21 -5.19 -6.69 -13.31
N GLU A 22 -6.12 -7.46 -12.75
CA GLU A 22 -7.07 -8.29 -13.53
C GLU A 22 -7.88 -7.49 -14.55
N ARG A 23 -8.26 -6.26 -14.19
CA ARG A 23 -9.14 -5.42 -15.02
C ARG A 23 -8.38 -4.60 -16.06
N ASN A 24 -7.11 -4.29 -15.82
CA ASN A 24 -6.39 -3.27 -16.58
C ASN A 24 -5.17 -3.82 -17.34
N LEU A 25 -4.53 -4.91 -16.89
CA LEU A 25 -3.24 -5.36 -17.43
C LEU A 25 -3.25 -5.57 -18.96
N ASP A 26 -4.34 -6.10 -19.50
CA ASP A 26 -4.44 -6.43 -20.93
C ASP A 26 -4.48 -5.19 -21.83
N GLU A 27 -4.85 -4.03 -21.27
CA GLU A 27 -4.98 -2.75 -21.97
C GLU A 27 -3.85 -1.76 -21.65
N LEU A 28 -2.91 -2.12 -20.77
CA LEU A 28 -1.82 -1.23 -20.40
C LEU A 28 -0.80 -1.10 -21.53
N PRO A 29 -0.36 0.14 -21.86
CA PRO A 29 0.78 0.34 -22.75
C PRO A 29 2.09 -0.13 -22.09
N GLU A 30 3.09 -0.41 -22.91
CA GLU A 30 4.37 -1.02 -22.48
C GLU A 30 5.08 -0.22 -21.38
N ASP A 31 5.01 1.10 -21.44
CA ASP A 31 5.60 1.99 -20.46
C ASP A 31 4.86 1.99 -19.10
N GLU A 32 3.55 1.72 -19.09
CA GLU A 32 2.79 1.47 -17.86
C GLU A 32 2.94 0.04 -17.35
N LEU A 33 3.26 -0.93 -18.22
CA LEU A 33 3.66 -2.27 -17.77
C LEU A 33 4.98 -2.22 -16.99
N ILE A 34 5.94 -1.40 -17.42
CA ILE A 34 7.17 -1.17 -16.66
C ILE A 34 6.86 -0.50 -15.30
N ASP A 35 5.95 0.49 -15.29
CA ASP A 35 5.47 1.09 -14.04
C ASP A 35 4.84 0.02 -13.12
N MET A 36 4.05 -0.91 -13.65
CA MET A 36 3.49 -2.02 -12.88
C MET A 36 4.58 -2.94 -12.31
N GLU A 37 5.61 -3.26 -13.09
CA GLU A 37 6.73 -4.08 -12.61
C GLU A 37 7.50 -3.41 -11.47
N ASN A 38 7.81 -2.13 -11.61
CA ASN A 38 8.47 -1.33 -10.58
C ASN A 38 7.62 -1.31 -9.30
N LEU A 39 6.30 -1.11 -9.44
CA LEU A 39 5.40 -1.13 -8.29
C LEU A 39 5.37 -2.49 -7.59
N LEU A 40 5.38 -3.59 -8.35
CA LEU A 40 5.39 -4.95 -7.81
C LEU A 40 6.72 -5.33 -7.14
N ALA A 41 7.79 -4.57 -7.38
CA ALA A 41 9.09 -4.73 -6.73
C ALA A 41 9.16 -4.07 -5.34
N GLU A 42 8.23 -3.18 -5.00
CA GLU A 42 8.17 -2.52 -3.70
C GLU A 42 7.75 -3.48 -2.57
N GLU A 43 8.26 -3.25 -1.36
CA GLU A 43 7.93 -4.08 -0.20
C GLU A 43 6.46 -3.93 0.24
N ASN A 44 5.85 -5.03 0.71
CA ASN A 44 4.44 -5.03 1.10
C ASN A 44 4.10 -4.00 2.18
N PRO A 45 4.85 -3.89 3.30
CA PRO A 45 4.49 -2.97 4.37
C PRO A 45 4.50 -1.51 3.89
N ASP A 46 5.45 -1.15 3.05
CA ASP A 46 5.60 0.20 2.52
C ASP A 46 4.51 0.51 1.49
N LEU A 47 4.28 -0.40 0.53
CA LEU A 47 3.20 -0.27 -0.44
C LEU A 47 1.84 -0.11 0.24
N TRP A 48 1.58 -0.87 1.30
CA TRP A 48 0.36 -0.73 2.10
C TRP A 48 0.26 0.64 2.77
N LYS A 49 1.33 1.12 3.42
CA LYS A 49 1.35 2.44 4.08
C LYS A 49 1.05 3.57 3.10
N TRP A 50 1.59 3.48 1.88
CA TRP A 50 1.38 4.49 0.85
C TRP A 50 -0.04 4.45 0.28
N LEU A 51 -0.54 3.27 -0.07
CA LEU A 51 -1.90 3.11 -0.62
C LEU A 51 -2.98 3.55 0.39
N SER A 52 -2.81 3.20 1.66
CA SER A 52 -3.74 3.55 2.74
C SER A 52 -3.56 4.98 3.29
N SER A 53 -2.65 5.78 2.73
CA SER A 53 -2.34 7.15 3.18
C SER A 53 -1.84 7.26 4.63
N GLN A 54 -1.20 6.21 5.15
CA GLN A 54 -0.54 6.24 6.44
C GLN A 54 0.80 6.97 6.38
N SER A 55 1.49 6.91 5.25
CA SER A 55 2.77 7.58 5.00
C SER A 55 2.84 8.09 3.57
N PRO A 56 3.54 9.21 3.27
CA PRO A 56 3.79 9.62 1.90
C PRO A 56 4.67 8.59 1.16
N ALA A 57 4.35 8.35 -0.11
CA ALA A 57 5.21 7.56 -0.99
C ALA A 57 6.47 8.35 -1.38
N PRO A 58 7.60 7.67 -1.64
CA PRO A 58 8.80 8.32 -2.19
C PRO A 58 8.53 8.86 -3.61
N GLN A 59 9.38 9.77 -4.07
CA GLN A 59 9.17 10.47 -5.34
C GLN A 59 9.05 9.52 -6.53
N ASP A 60 9.85 8.46 -6.58
CA ASP A 60 9.84 7.50 -7.69
C ASP A 60 8.49 6.76 -7.79
N VAL A 61 7.93 6.35 -6.65
CA VAL A 61 6.60 5.74 -6.57
C VAL A 61 5.49 6.76 -6.84
N LEU A 62 5.66 8.01 -6.42
CA LEU A 62 4.73 9.09 -6.75
C LEU A 62 4.72 9.45 -8.23
N HIS A 63 5.78 9.14 -8.98
CA HIS A 63 5.84 9.40 -10.43
C HIS A 63 5.21 8.26 -11.24
N ASN A 64 5.22 7.04 -10.70
CA ASN A 64 4.62 5.85 -11.27
C ASN A 64 3.11 6.02 -11.58
N ARG A 65 2.72 5.82 -12.84
CA ARG A 65 1.33 6.05 -13.29
C ARG A 65 0.37 5.01 -12.76
N VAL A 66 0.80 3.77 -12.69
CA VAL A 66 -0.01 2.66 -12.17
C VAL A 66 -0.30 2.86 -10.69
N PHE A 67 0.70 3.28 -9.90
CA PHE A 67 0.49 3.63 -8.49
C PHE A 67 -0.58 4.72 -8.34
N LYS A 68 -0.52 5.80 -9.14
CA LYS A 68 -1.53 6.87 -9.09
C LYS A 68 -2.94 6.36 -9.38
N ARG A 69 -3.10 5.48 -10.38
CA ARG A 69 -4.39 4.89 -10.74
C ARG A 69 -4.96 4.04 -9.60
N ILE A 70 -4.15 3.15 -9.04
CA ILE A 70 -4.54 2.30 -7.90
C ILE A 70 -4.87 3.17 -6.68
N LYS A 71 -4.03 4.16 -6.37
CA LYS A 71 -4.21 5.07 -5.24
C LYS A 71 -5.51 5.87 -5.35
N ALA A 72 -5.86 6.32 -6.55
CA ALA A 72 -7.11 7.03 -6.79
C ALA A 72 -8.34 6.15 -6.55
N GLU A 73 -8.31 4.87 -6.96
CA GLU A 73 -9.38 3.91 -6.65
C GLU A 73 -9.51 3.67 -5.15
N VAL A 74 -8.38 3.47 -4.45
CA VAL A 74 -8.35 3.28 -2.99
C VAL A 74 -8.92 4.52 -2.28
N ASP A 75 -8.53 5.73 -2.68
CA ASP A 75 -9.04 6.96 -2.09
C ASP A 75 -10.53 7.16 -2.33
N ALA A 76 -11.01 6.80 -3.53
CA ALA A 76 -12.43 6.83 -3.85
C ALA A 76 -13.21 5.86 -2.96
N ASP A 77 -12.72 4.65 -2.74
CA ASP A 77 -13.36 3.67 -1.85
C ASP A 77 -13.31 4.10 -0.38
N LEU A 78 -12.18 4.62 0.10
CA LEU A 78 -12.05 5.17 1.45
C LEU A 78 -12.98 6.37 1.71
N SER A 79 -13.38 7.10 0.66
CA SER A 79 -14.33 8.21 0.79
C SER A 79 -15.78 7.78 0.92
N LYS A 80 -16.13 6.57 0.45
CA LYS A 80 -17.50 6.01 0.50
C LYS A 80 -17.85 5.43 1.88
N HIS A 81 -16.84 5.06 2.66
CA HIS A 81 -17.01 4.42 3.97
C HIS A 81 -16.86 5.40 5.14
N ASP A 82 -17.36 5.00 6.31
CA ASP A 82 -17.35 5.83 7.51
C ASP A 82 -15.90 6.21 7.91
N PRO A 83 -15.58 7.51 8.06
CA PRO A 83 -14.27 7.96 8.55
C PRO A 83 -13.86 7.36 9.90
N ALA A 84 -14.81 6.89 10.73
CA ALA A 84 -14.52 6.26 12.01
C ALA A 84 -13.88 4.87 11.88
N THR A 85 -14.04 4.18 10.75
CA THR A 85 -13.51 2.83 10.53
C THR A 85 -12.13 2.79 9.87
N ARG A 86 -11.54 3.96 9.57
CA ARG A 86 -10.22 4.06 8.91
C ARG A 86 -9.14 4.57 9.86
N ALA A 87 -7.89 4.20 9.57
CA ALA A 87 -6.73 4.75 10.27
C ALA A 87 -6.61 6.27 10.02
N ALA A 88 -6.10 7.01 11.02
CA ALA A 88 -5.81 8.42 10.86
C ALA A 88 -4.67 8.61 9.84
N ARG A 89 -4.80 9.60 8.95
CA ARG A 89 -3.76 9.93 7.97
C ARG A 89 -2.48 10.34 8.71
N GLY A 90 -1.33 9.83 8.27
CA GLY A 90 -0.05 10.11 8.91
C GLY A 90 0.18 9.40 10.25
N ALA A 91 -0.77 8.59 10.73
CA ALA A 91 -0.59 7.77 11.92
C ALA A 91 -0.12 6.37 11.49
N GLU A 92 1.13 6.06 11.79
CA GLU A 92 1.67 4.70 11.67
C GLU A 92 0.96 3.78 12.66
N TRP A 93 0.67 2.53 12.26
CA TRP A 93 0.13 1.50 13.16
C TRP A 93 1.16 1.13 14.23
N VAL A 94 1.28 1.98 15.24
CA VAL A 94 2.08 1.71 16.44
C VAL A 94 1.11 1.44 17.58
N ARG A 95 0.56 0.23 17.59
CA ARG A 95 0.17 -0.44 18.84
C ARG A 95 0.86 -1.80 18.84
N GLY A 96 1.93 -1.94 19.63
CA GLY A 96 2.55 -3.24 19.94
C GLY A 96 4.04 -3.42 19.65
N TRP A 97 4.66 -2.65 18.74
CA TRP A 97 6.08 -2.86 18.36
C TRP A 97 7.08 -1.92 19.06
N GLU A 98 6.65 -0.72 19.49
CA GLU A 98 7.45 0.18 20.34
C GLU A 98 7.42 -0.23 21.83
N ASP A 99 6.46 -1.07 22.25
CA ASP A 99 6.32 -1.51 23.63
C ASP A 99 7.55 -2.33 24.10
N VAL A 100 8.23 -3.01 23.18
CA VAL A 100 9.48 -3.76 23.47
C VAL A 100 10.59 -2.82 23.93
N LYS A 101 10.66 -1.59 23.40
CA LYS A 101 11.64 -0.59 23.85
C LYS A 101 11.29 -0.02 25.22
N ARG A 102 9.99 0.10 25.50
CA ARG A 102 9.47 0.59 26.79
C ARG A 102 9.77 -0.40 27.93
N TRP A 103 9.53 -1.69 27.73
CA TRP A 103 9.90 -2.74 28.69
C TRP A 103 11.40 -2.78 29.01
N ARG A 104 12.27 -2.49 28.02
CA ARG A 104 13.73 -2.52 28.20
C ARG A 104 14.27 -1.36 29.05
N ASN A 105 13.59 -0.22 29.04
CA ASN A 105 13.98 0.97 29.81
C ASN A 105 13.35 1.01 31.22
N GLU A 106 12.21 0.36 31.42
CA GLU A 106 11.52 0.29 32.72
C GLU A 106 12.07 -0.83 33.64
N GLY A 107 12.89 -1.76 33.11
CA GLY A 107 13.47 -2.88 33.86
C GLY A 107 14.85 -2.65 34.50
N ASN A 108 15.36 -1.40 34.52
CA ASN A 108 16.66 -1.07 35.12
C ASN A 108 16.57 0.07 36.14
N GLN A 109 15.52 0.06 36.96
CA GLN A 109 15.40 0.88 38.17
C GLN A 109 15.13 0.01 39.39
#